data_AF-A0A8I1PYG7-F1
#
_entry.id   AF-A0A8I1PYG7-F1
#
_cell.length_a   1.000
_cell.length_b   1.000
_cell.length_c   1.000
_cell.angle_alpha   90.00
_cell.angle_beta   90.00
_cell.angle_gamma   90.00
#
_symmetry.space_group_name_H-M   'P 1'
#
loop_
_entity.id
_entity.type
_entity.pdbx_description
1 polymer ?
#
loop_
_entity_poly.entity_id
_entity_poly.type
_entity_poly.pdbx_seq_one_letter_code
_entity_poly.pdbx_strand_id
1 'polypeptide(L)'
;MSRIIVTGPPGSGTTLVAAALAARLRVRFVDGAELYPTGSRAKAAGDPRELWLDALALSFSRENTLVVASGSLSRAWRDRVRERIPGIVFAEIVANDEAPVARRRWFGRSRVPAPAAQVDPLTADEPGVRVADDADLESVVDRIASLLSGAR
;
A
#
# COMPACT_ATOMS: atom_id res chain seq x y z
N MET A 1 13.10 11.64 2.74
CA MET A 1 11.86 11.71 1.94
C MET A 1 11.14 10.39 2.10
N SER A 2 9.84 10.41 2.38
CA SER A 2 9.05 9.21 2.69
C SER A 2 7.89 9.18 1.71
N ARG A 3 8.12 8.63 0.51
CA ARG A 3 7.09 8.46 -0.53
C ARG A 3 6.72 6.99 -0.56
N ILE A 4 5.71 6.60 0.22
CA ILE A 4 5.46 5.19 0.51
C ILE A 4 4.07 4.78 0.04
N ILE A 5 3.96 3.64 -0.64
CA ILE A 5 2.69 2.95 -0.87
C ILE A 5 2.68 1.66 -0.07
N VAL A 6 1.73 1.51 0.84
CA VAL A 6 1.45 0.24 1.52
C VAL A 6 0.48 -0.56 0.66
N THR A 7 0.88 -1.74 0.22
CA THR A 7 0.13 -2.62 -0.68
C THR A 7 -0.01 -4.01 -0.07
N GLY A 8 -1.06 -4.75 -0.43
CA GLY A 8 -1.31 -6.06 0.16
C GLY A 8 -2.67 -6.63 -0.24
N PRO A 9 -2.89 -7.93 -0.03
CA PRO A 9 -4.12 -8.61 -0.40
C PRO A 9 -5.32 -8.07 0.38
N PRO A 10 -6.55 -8.23 -0.15
CA PRO A 10 -7.77 -7.84 0.56
C PRO A 10 -7.81 -8.45 1.96
N GLY A 11 -8.09 -7.62 2.97
CA GLY A 11 -8.18 -8.07 4.36
C GLY A 11 -6.85 -8.15 5.12
N SER A 12 -5.72 -7.81 4.51
CA SER A 12 -4.43 -7.59 5.20
C SER A 12 -4.30 -6.23 5.90
N GLY A 13 -5.39 -5.45 5.88
CA GLY A 13 -5.54 -4.07 6.38
C GLY A 13 -4.38 -3.13 6.13
N THR A 14 -3.97 -3.07 4.87
CA THR A 14 -3.07 -2.03 4.34
C THR A 14 -3.49 -0.63 4.75
N THR A 15 -4.78 -0.29 4.78
CA THR A 15 -5.29 1.01 5.25
C THR A 15 -4.90 1.30 6.70
N LEU A 16 -5.06 0.33 7.60
CA LEU A 16 -4.70 0.48 9.01
C LEU A 16 -3.18 0.59 9.19
N VAL A 17 -2.43 -0.28 8.52
CA VAL A 17 -0.96 -0.25 8.57
C VAL A 17 -0.42 1.06 7.99
N ALA A 18 -0.96 1.53 6.88
CA ALA A 18 -0.58 2.80 6.26
C ALA A 18 -0.86 4.00 7.15
N ALA A 19 -2.04 4.06 7.78
CA ALA A 19 -2.39 5.13 8.71
C ALA A 19 -1.46 5.14 9.93
N ALA A 20 -1.18 3.98 10.51
CA ALA A 20 -0.28 3.84 11.65
C ALA A 20 1.18 4.17 11.27
N LEU A 21 1.65 3.73 10.10
CA LEU A 21 2.97 4.07 9.57
C LEU A 21 3.10 5.58 9.31
N ALA A 22 2.08 6.22 8.75
CA ALA A 22 2.06 7.66 8.55
C ALA A 22 2.17 8.42 9.88
N ALA A 23 1.40 8.01 10.89
CA ALA A 23 1.47 8.58 12.24
C ALA A 23 2.87 8.40 12.86
N ARG A 24 3.45 7.20 12.73
CA ARG A 24 4.80 6.87 13.22
C ARG A 24 5.89 7.73 12.56
N LEU A 25 5.76 7.98 11.25
CA LEU A 25 6.69 8.79 10.47
C LEU A 25 6.38 10.30 10.55
N ARG A 26 5.27 10.69 11.20
CA ARG A 26 4.76 12.07 11.27
C ARG A 26 4.53 12.70 9.90
N VAL A 27 3.93 11.93 8.99
CA VAL A 27 3.58 12.35 7.62
C VAL A 27 2.09 12.15 7.37
N ARG A 28 1.58 12.73 6.28
CA ARG A 28 0.17 12.56 5.91
C ARG A 28 -0.11 11.12 5.45
N PHE A 29 -1.33 10.69 5.73
CA PHE A 29 -1.93 9.48 5.19
C PHE A 29 -3.01 9.81 4.16
N VAL A 30 -3.08 9.03 3.08
CA VAL A 30 -4.18 9.04 2.10
C VAL A 30 -4.64 7.60 1.86
N ASP A 31 -5.96 7.37 1.91
CA ASP A 31 -6.53 6.12 1.42
C ASP A 31 -6.60 6.18 -0.11
N GLY A 32 -5.82 5.34 -0.79
CA GLY A 32 -5.76 5.31 -2.25
C GLY A 32 -7.08 4.90 -2.90
N ALA A 33 -8.00 4.26 -2.18
CA ALA A 33 -9.34 3.97 -2.70
C ALA A 33 -10.15 5.25 -2.95
N GLU A 34 -9.93 6.32 -2.17
CA GLU A 34 -10.61 7.60 -2.31
C GLU A 34 -10.15 8.39 -3.55
N LEU A 35 -9.01 8.01 -4.14
CA LEU A 35 -8.49 8.64 -5.35
C LEU A 35 -9.15 8.14 -6.63
N TYR A 36 -9.95 7.07 -6.56
CA TYR A 36 -10.65 6.56 -7.74
C TYR A 36 -11.74 7.54 -8.19
N PRO A 37 -11.88 7.79 -9.51
CA PRO A 37 -12.95 8.64 -10.02
C PRO A 37 -14.33 8.07 -9.65
N THR A 38 -15.12 8.86 -8.94
CA THR A 38 -16.49 8.51 -8.53
C THR A 38 -17.52 9.14 -9.48
N GLY A 39 -18.61 8.40 -9.75
CA GLY A 39 -19.69 8.84 -10.64
C GLY A 39 -19.44 8.57 -12.13
N SER A 40 -20.53 8.49 -12.90
CA SER A 40 -20.54 8.12 -14.32
C SER A 40 -19.80 9.12 -15.21
N ARG A 41 -19.90 10.42 -14.93
CA ARG A 41 -19.22 11.47 -15.71
C ARG A 41 -17.70 11.45 -15.53
N ALA A 42 -17.20 11.21 -14.30
CA ALA A 42 -15.76 11.10 -14.05
C ALA A 42 -15.18 9.83 -14.68
N LYS A 43 -15.93 8.72 -14.65
CA LYS A 43 -15.56 7.47 -15.32
C LYS A 43 -15.54 7.58 -16.85
N ALA A 44 -16.30 8.51 -17.43
CA ALA A 44 -16.30 8.76 -18.87
C ALA A 44 -15.10 9.61 -19.36
N ALA A 45 -14.33 10.19 -18.44
CA ALA A 45 -13.18 11.05 -18.78
C ALA A 45 -11.94 10.26 -19.21
N GLY A 46 -11.89 8.96 -18.95
CA GLY A 46 -10.76 8.09 -19.28
C GLY A 46 -10.82 6.76 -18.55
N ASP A 47 -9.78 5.94 -18.71
CA ASP A 47 -9.64 4.70 -17.94
C ASP A 47 -9.53 5.02 -16.44
N PRO A 48 -10.42 4.48 -15.58
CA PRO A 48 -10.40 4.76 -14.15
C PRO A 48 -9.07 4.48 -13.45
N ARG A 49 -8.28 3.51 -13.94
CA ARG A 49 -6.98 3.18 -13.37
C ARG A 49 -5.88 4.15 -13.80
N GLU A 50 -5.93 4.65 -15.03
CA GLU A 50 -5.01 5.70 -15.47
C GLU A 50 -5.28 7.01 -14.72
N LEU A 51 -6.57 7.37 -14.57
CA LEU A 51 -6.97 8.53 -13.77
C LEU A 51 -6.56 8.39 -12.30
N TRP A 52 -6.65 7.18 -11.73
CA TRP A 52 -6.16 6.89 -10.38
C TRP A 52 -4.64 7.10 -10.27
N LEU A 53 -3.85 6.65 -11.25
CA LEU A 53 -2.40 6.88 -11.26
C LEU A 53 -2.04 8.36 -11.36
N ASP A 54 -2.78 9.13 -12.16
CA ASP A 54 -2.56 10.56 -12.28
C ASP A 54 -2.92 11.30 -10.97
N ALA A 55 -4.01 10.89 -10.30
CA ALA A 55 -4.38 11.41 -8.99
C ALA A 55 -3.35 11.07 -7.91
N LEU A 56 -2.80 9.85 -7.96
CA LEU A 56 -1.73 9.41 -7.07
C LEU A 56 -0.47 10.25 -7.29
N ALA A 57 -0.04 10.42 -8.55
CA ALA A 57 1.13 11.22 -8.89
C ALA A 57 0.97 12.69 -8.47
N LEU A 58 -0.22 13.26 -8.65
CA LEU A 58 -0.54 14.62 -8.20
C LEU A 58 -0.50 14.75 -6.67
N SER A 59 -0.92 13.72 -5.93
CA SER A 59 -0.84 13.72 -4.47
C SER A 59 0.62 13.77 -4.00
N PHE A 60 1.48 12.96 -4.62
CA PHE A 60 2.91 12.93 -4.33
C PHE A 60 3.71 14.12 -4.92
N SER A 61 3.18 14.88 -5.88
CA SER A 61 3.84 16.11 -6.35
C SER A 61 3.59 17.29 -5.42
N ARG A 62 2.47 17.29 -4.70
CA ARG A 62 2.12 18.30 -3.69
C ARG A 62 2.82 18.08 -2.36
N GLU A 63 3.10 16.84 -2.01
CA GLU A 63 3.69 16.46 -0.74
C GLU A 63 4.94 15.58 -0.94
N ASN A 64 6.10 16.07 -0.50
CA ASN A 64 7.37 15.34 -0.59
C ASN A 64 7.46 14.15 0.39
N THR A 65 6.51 14.05 1.32
CA THR A 65 6.41 12.98 2.33
C THR A 65 4.94 12.59 2.52
N LEU A 66 4.57 11.40 2.05
CA LEU A 66 3.20 10.92 2.02
C LEU A 66 3.21 9.38 2.10
N VAL A 67 2.26 8.83 2.86
CA VAL A 67 1.98 7.39 2.88
C VAL A 67 0.59 7.16 2.30
N VAL A 68 0.50 6.27 1.31
CA VAL A 68 -0.76 5.91 0.66
C VAL A 68 -1.07 4.43 0.90
N ALA A 69 -2.32 4.10 1.23
CA ALA A 69 -2.79 2.72 1.20
C ALA A 69 -3.28 2.34 -0.20
N SER A 70 -2.96 1.13 -0.64
CA SER A 70 -3.49 0.54 -1.86
C SER A 70 -3.86 -0.93 -1.61
N GLY A 71 -4.76 -1.46 -2.44
CA GLY A 71 -4.85 -2.92 -2.61
C GLY A 71 -3.63 -3.46 -3.35
N SER A 72 -3.61 -4.77 -3.59
CA SER A 72 -2.54 -5.44 -4.33
C SER A 72 -2.29 -4.83 -5.71
N LEU A 73 -1.05 -4.43 -5.96
CA LEU A 73 -0.57 -3.95 -7.26
C LEU A 73 0.27 -5.04 -7.92
N SER A 74 -0.02 -5.41 -9.17
CA SER A 74 0.90 -6.27 -9.94
C SER A 74 2.19 -5.54 -10.26
N ARG A 75 3.23 -6.28 -10.67
CA ARG A 75 4.53 -5.68 -11.03
C ARG A 75 4.37 -4.62 -12.12
N ALA A 76 3.62 -4.91 -13.18
CA ALA A 76 3.33 -3.95 -14.25
C ALA A 76 2.66 -2.66 -13.75
N TRP A 77 1.80 -2.73 -12.72
CA TRP A 77 1.22 -1.53 -12.12
C TRP A 77 2.21 -0.78 -11.23
N ARG A 78 3.06 -1.49 -10.49
CA ARG A 78 4.15 -0.87 -9.72
C ARG A 78 5.16 -0.16 -10.62
N ASP A 79 5.45 -0.71 -11.79
CA ASP A 79 6.31 -0.08 -12.81
C ASP A 79 5.73 1.27 -13.24
N ARG A 80 4.46 1.30 -13.62
CA ARG A 80 3.76 2.54 -14.00
C ARG A 80 3.69 3.57 -12.87
N VAL A 81 3.55 3.11 -11.62
CA VAL A 81 3.61 3.98 -10.43
C VAL A 81 5.00 4.60 -10.31
N ARG A 82 6.07 3.81 -10.47
CA ARG A 82 7.46 4.30 -10.38
C ARG A 82 7.81 5.30 -11.48
N GLU A 83 7.32 5.08 -12.70
CA GLU A 83 7.48 6.01 -13.82
C GLU A 83 6.88 7.39 -13.52
N ARG A 84 5.67 7.43 -12.94
CA ARG A 84 4.97 8.68 -12.61
C ARG A 84 5.43 9.32 -11.31
N ILE A 85 5.97 8.53 -10.38
CA ILE A 85 6.27 8.95 -9.01
C ILE A 85 7.72 8.58 -8.68
N PRO A 86 8.70 9.40 -9.13
CA PRO A 86 10.11 9.15 -8.82
C PRO A 86 10.35 9.03 -7.31
N GLY A 87 11.18 8.05 -6.93
CA GLY A 87 11.55 7.80 -5.54
C GLY A 87 10.46 7.18 -4.66
N ILE A 88 9.38 6.66 -5.25
CA ILE A 88 8.37 5.88 -4.51
C ILE A 88 8.96 4.54 -4.05
N VAL A 89 8.60 4.13 -2.83
CA VAL A 89 8.92 2.81 -2.26
C VAL A 89 7.64 2.08 -1.88
N PHE A 90 7.65 0.76 -1.98
CA PHE A 90 6.51 -0.10 -1.63
C PHE A 90 6.73 -0.80 -0.28
N ALA A 91 5.70 -0.84 0.56
CA ALA A 91 5.64 -1.71 1.73
C ALA A 91 4.55 -2.76 1.48
N GLU A 92 4.96 -3.97 1.08
CA GLU A 92 4.06 -5.07 0.81
C GLU A 92 3.73 -5.83 2.10
N ILE A 93 2.44 -5.86 2.47
CA ILE A 93 1.92 -6.72 3.53
C ILE A 93 1.65 -8.10 2.93
N VAL A 94 2.40 -9.08 3.41
CA VAL A 94 2.26 -10.48 3.00
C VAL A 94 1.33 -11.16 3.99
N ALA A 95 0.15 -11.60 3.51
CA ALA A 95 -0.77 -12.35 4.34
C ALA A 95 -0.19 -13.74 4.64
N ASN A 96 0.04 -14.02 5.92
CA ASN A 96 0.46 -15.34 6.38
C ASN A 96 -0.78 -16.17 6.75
N ASP A 97 -0.99 -17.27 6.03
CA ASP A 97 -2.14 -18.12 6.27
C ASP A 97 -2.08 -18.98 7.53
N GLU A 98 -0.90 -19.08 8.13
CA GLU A 98 -0.68 -19.82 9.38
C GLU A 98 -0.70 -18.89 10.61
N ALA A 99 -0.90 -17.58 10.42
CA ALA A 99 -0.97 -16.63 11.52
C ALA A 99 -2.17 -16.94 12.45
N PRO A 100 -1.98 -16.91 13.78
CA PRO A 100 -3.05 -17.18 14.74
C PRO A 100 -4.29 -16.31 14.47
N VAL A 101 -5.48 -16.91 14.56
CA VAL A 101 -6.77 -16.23 14.31
C VAL A 101 -6.93 -14.94 15.14
N ALA A 102 -6.38 -14.91 16.35
CA ALA A 102 -6.37 -13.71 17.21
C ALA A 102 -5.55 -12.54 16.64
N ARG A 103 -4.52 -12.81 15.83
CA ARG A 103 -3.71 -11.80 15.11
C ARG A 103 -4.39 -11.35 13.81
N ARG A 104 -5.15 -12.25 13.16
CA ARG A 104 -6.03 -11.90 12.02
C ARG A 104 -7.21 -10.99 12.40
N ARG A 105 -7.53 -10.86 13.70
CA ARG A 105 -8.69 -10.10 14.20
C ARG A 105 -8.52 -8.58 14.21
N TRP A 106 -7.31 -8.02 14.04
CA TRP A 106 -7.15 -6.56 13.95
C TRP A 106 -7.87 -5.95 12.75
N PHE A 107 -8.17 -6.77 11.72
CA PHE A 107 -8.82 -6.33 10.49
C PHE A 107 -10.35 -6.48 10.49
N GLY A 108 -10.97 -6.88 11.61
CA GLY A 108 -12.42 -6.80 11.82
C GLY A 108 -13.31 -7.58 10.83
N ARG A 109 -12.75 -8.36 9.90
CA ARG A 109 -13.50 -9.17 8.94
C ARG A 109 -12.94 -10.57 8.92
N SER A 110 -13.81 -11.58 8.98
CA SER A 110 -13.49 -12.89 8.42
C SER A 110 -12.87 -12.63 7.05
N ARG A 111 -11.64 -13.10 6.85
CA ARG A 111 -11.00 -13.08 5.55
C ARG A 111 -11.96 -13.80 4.62
N VAL A 112 -12.69 -13.07 3.79
CA VAL A 112 -13.40 -13.70 2.69
C VAL A 112 -12.28 -14.36 1.89
N PRO A 113 -12.30 -15.68 1.66
CA PRO A 113 -11.37 -16.30 0.74
C PRO A 113 -11.69 -15.75 -0.64
N ALA A 114 -11.15 -14.57 -0.94
CA ALA A 114 -10.94 -14.15 -2.30
C ALA A 114 -9.95 -15.18 -2.86
N PRO A 115 -10.17 -15.73 -4.07
CA PRO A 115 -9.08 -16.39 -4.76
C PRO A 115 -7.90 -15.43 -4.66
N ALA A 116 -6.76 -15.90 -4.18
CA ALA A 116 -5.54 -15.12 -4.20
C ALA A 116 -5.36 -14.75 -5.67
N ALA A 117 -5.85 -13.57 -6.08
CA ALA A 117 -5.47 -12.97 -7.32
C ALA A 117 -3.95 -12.93 -7.16
N GLN A 118 -3.28 -13.82 -7.88
CA GLN A 118 -1.88 -14.12 -7.67
C GLN A 118 -1.13 -12.90 -8.17
N VAL A 119 -1.04 -11.91 -7.29
CA VAL A 119 -0.37 -10.66 -7.55
C VAL A 119 1.11 -10.95 -7.38
N ASP A 120 1.89 -10.57 -8.38
CA ASP A 120 3.32 -10.78 -8.38
C ASP A 120 3.91 -10.18 -7.09
N PRO A 121 4.61 -10.99 -6.26
CA PRO A 121 5.23 -10.47 -5.05
C PRO A 121 6.23 -9.38 -5.40
N LEU A 122 6.51 -8.47 -4.46
CA LEU A 122 7.59 -7.49 -4.65
C LEU A 122 8.92 -8.23 -4.83
N THR A 123 9.69 -7.86 -5.86
CA THR A 123 10.99 -8.48 -6.15
C THR A 123 12.16 -7.59 -5.67
N ALA A 124 13.36 -8.16 -5.58
CA ALA A 124 14.52 -7.47 -5.02
C ALA A 124 15.03 -6.27 -5.86
N ASP A 125 14.64 -6.20 -7.15
CA ASP A 125 14.91 -5.08 -8.06
C ASP A 125 13.91 -3.92 -7.91
N GLU A 126 12.88 -4.08 -7.06
CA GLU A 126 11.88 -3.05 -6.80
C GLU A 126 12.18 -2.35 -5.46
N PRO A 127 12.12 -1.01 -5.40
CA PRO A 127 12.35 -0.28 -4.16
C PRO A 127 11.22 -0.55 -3.17
N GLY A 128 11.52 -1.27 -2.10
CA GLY A 128 10.54 -1.55 -1.07
C GLY A 128 10.90 -2.72 -0.17
N VAL A 129 9.93 -3.09 0.66
CA VAL A 129 10.08 -4.12 1.70
C VAL A 129 8.84 -4.99 1.73
N ARG A 130 9.02 -6.25 2.11
CA ARG A 130 7.93 -7.20 2.33
C ARG A 130 7.88 -7.54 3.80
N VAL A 131 6.70 -7.41 4.41
CA VAL A 131 6.49 -7.66 5.83
C VAL A 131 5.26 -8.53 6.02
N ALA A 132 5.44 -9.65 6.74
CA ALA A 132 4.33 -10.53 7.10
C ALA A 132 3.40 -9.86 8.14
N ASP A 133 2.11 -10.15 8.08
CA ASP A 133 1.10 -9.74 9.05
C ASP A 133 1.08 -10.66 10.30
N ASP A 134 2.26 -11.10 10.74
CA ASP A 134 2.46 -12.15 11.74
C ASP A 134 2.61 -11.66 13.19
N ALA A 135 2.69 -10.35 13.40
CA ALA A 135 2.89 -9.68 14.68
C ALA A 135 1.93 -8.49 14.82
N ASP A 136 1.80 -7.93 16.03
CA ASP A 136 0.92 -6.78 16.29
C ASP A 136 1.21 -5.57 15.40
N LEU A 137 0.20 -4.69 15.27
CA LEU A 137 0.26 -3.52 14.39
C LEU A 137 1.51 -2.67 14.65
N GLU A 138 1.86 -2.45 15.92
CA GLU A 138 3.02 -1.65 16.30
C GLU A 138 4.31 -2.35 15.83
N SER A 139 4.47 -3.64 16.10
CA SER A 139 5.59 -4.45 15.63
C SER A 139 5.73 -4.46 14.10
N VAL A 140 4.62 -4.58 13.36
CA VAL A 140 4.62 -4.54 11.89
C VAL A 140 5.04 -3.18 11.38
N VAL A 141 4.48 -2.10 11.94
CA VAL A 141 4.81 -0.72 11.56
C VAL A 141 6.27 -0.38 11.86
N ASP A 142 6.78 -0.77 13.02
CA ASP A 142 8.17 -0.55 13.39
C ASP A 142 9.12 -1.34 12.49
N ARG A 143 8.76 -2.58 12.11
CA ARG A 143 9.54 -3.38 11.14
C ARG A 143 9.59 -2.68 9.78
N ILE A 144 8.47 -2.18 9.27
CA ILE A 144 8.42 -1.42 8.01
C ILE A 144 9.29 -0.16 8.10
N ALA A 145 9.12 0.65 9.16
CA ALA A 145 9.86 1.88 9.34
C ALA A 145 11.37 1.64 9.45
N SER A 146 11.79 0.61 10.18
CA SER A 146 13.19 0.21 10.34
C SER A 146 13.80 -0.18 9.00
N LEU A 147 13.16 -1.10 8.25
CA LEU A 147 13.66 -1.57 6.97
C LEU A 147 13.77 -0.44 5.93
N LEU A 148 12.79 0.46 5.88
CA LEU A 148 12.82 1.61 4.96
C LEU A 148 13.84 2.69 5.36
N SER A 149 14.26 2.73 6.63
CA SER A 149 15.32 3.63 7.09
C SER A 149 16.73 3.09 6.82
N GLY A 150 16.90 1.77 6.85
CA GLY A 150 18.17 1.08 6.61
C GLY A 150 18.49 0.83 5.12
N ALA A 151 17.52 1.00 4.23
CA ALA A 151 17.69 0.87 2.78
C ALA A 151 18.20 2.15 2.09
N ARG A 152 18.79 3.09 2.84
CA ARG A 152 19.37 4.35 2.33
C ARG A 152 20.86 4.24 2.04
#